data_AF-A0A431J2F0-F1
#
_entry.id   AF-A0A431J2F0-F1
#
_cell.length_a   1.000
_cell.length_b   1.000
_cell.length_c   1.000
_cell.angle_alpha   90.00
_cell.angle_beta   90.00
_cell.angle_gamma   90.00
#
_symmetry.space_group_name_H-M   'P 1'
#
loop_
_entity.id
_entity.type
_entity.pdbx_description
1 polymer ?
#
loop_
_entity_poly.entity_id
_entity_poly.type
_entity_poly.pdbx_seq_one_letter_code
_entity_poly.pdbx_strand_id
1 'polypeptide(L)'
;MFENLNNSKKIKVITYVCLAFISLFIVASFGQYYQMKLNFQNPLIPEYLVKMATNPYLEKGIIMILGVIGVFGLLNFKKNFYALLIAIGIVLFYVFSKHYIGGWHTQI
;
A
#
# COMPACT_ATOMS: atom_id res chain seq x y z
N MET A 1 -3.91 30.39 0.72
CA MET A 1 -2.56 29.79 0.59
C MET A 1 -2.58 28.42 -0.10
N PHE A 2 -3.45 27.48 0.29
CA PHE A 2 -3.53 26.14 -0.33
C PHE A 2 -4.13 26.06 -1.76
N GLU A 3 -4.90 27.07 -2.20
CA GLU A 3 -5.46 27.13 -3.56
C GLU A 3 -4.38 27.24 -4.65
N ASN A 4 -3.34 28.04 -4.42
CA ASN A 4 -2.20 28.14 -5.36
C ASN A 4 -1.43 26.82 -5.45
N LEU A 5 -1.36 26.06 -4.36
CA LEU A 5 -0.70 24.74 -4.33
C LEU A 5 -1.54 23.68 -5.06
N ASN A 6 -2.87 23.71 -4.92
CA ASN A 6 -3.75 22.80 -5.64
C ASN A 6 -3.65 22.95 -7.17
N ASN A 7 -3.32 24.13 -7.71
CA ASN A 7 -3.17 24.33 -9.16
C ASN A 7 -1.73 24.13 -9.66
N SER A 8 -0.78 23.81 -8.78
CA SER A 8 0.63 23.69 -9.16
C SER A 8 0.89 22.43 -9.98
N LYS A 9 1.42 22.61 -11.21
CA LYS A 9 1.91 21.51 -12.05
C LYS A 9 2.94 20.64 -11.33
N LYS A 10 3.81 21.25 -10.51
CA LYS A 10 4.85 20.53 -9.75
C LYS A 10 4.24 19.53 -8.76
N ILE A 11 3.21 19.97 -8.02
CA ILE A 11 2.51 19.10 -7.06
C ILE A 11 1.86 17.92 -7.79
N LYS A 12 1.18 18.19 -8.91
CA LYS A 12 0.56 17.13 -9.71
C LYS A 12 1.58 16.08 -10.18
N VAL A 13 2.74 16.52 -10.67
CA VAL A 13 3.84 15.63 -11.09
C VAL A 13 4.35 14.79 -9.92
N ILE A 14 4.62 15.41 -8.77
CA ILE A 14 5.09 14.69 -7.57
C ILE A 14 4.03 13.67 -7.11
N THR A 15 2.74 14.02 -7.11
CA THR A 15 1.67 13.07 -6.79
C THR A 15 1.67 11.86 -7.71
N TYR A 16 1.88 12.04 -9.02
CA TYR A 16 1.99 10.92 -9.96
C TYR A 16 3.23 10.05 -9.71
N VAL A 17 4.37 10.66 -9.37
CA VAL A 17 5.57 9.91 -8.98
C VAL A 17 5.28 9.07 -7.73
N CYS A 18 4.61 9.64 -6.71
CA CYS A 18 4.17 8.89 -5.53
C CYS A 18 3.23 7.74 -5.91
N LEU A 19 2.26 7.97 -6.80
CA LEU A 19 1.35 6.92 -7.27
C LEU A 19 2.09 5.79 -8.01
N ALA A 20 3.12 6.11 -8.80
CA ALA A 20 3.96 5.11 -9.43
C ALA A 20 4.69 4.23 -8.39
N PHE A 21 5.25 4.83 -7.33
CA PHE A 21 5.84 4.05 -6.24
C PHE A 21 4.81 3.19 -5.50
N ILE A 22 3.64 3.74 -5.19
CA ILE A 22 2.56 2.98 -4.55
C ILE A 22 2.13 1.79 -5.42
N SER A 23 2.09 1.95 -6.75
CA SER A 23 1.78 0.84 -7.66
C SER A 23 2.80 -0.31 -7.55
N LEU A 24 4.09 -0.01 -7.41
CA LEU A 24 5.13 -1.00 -7.18
C LEU A 24 4.96 -1.71 -5.83
N PHE A 25 4.60 -0.97 -4.78
CA PHE A 25 4.34 -1.55 -3.46
C PHE A 25 3.11 -2.46 -3.43
N ILE A 26 2.05 -2.10 -4.17
CA ILE A 26 0.88 -2.97 -4.35
C ILE A 26 1.30 -4.28 -5.00
N VAL A 27 2.04 -4.22 -6.11
CA VAL A 27 2.54 -5.42 -6.80
C VAL A 27 3.43 -6.26 -5.87
N ALA A 28 4.34 -5.63 -5.12
CA ALA A 28 5.19 -6.32 -4.15
C ALA A 28 4.38 -7.04 -3.05
N SER A 29 3.34 -6.39 -2.52
CA SER A 29 2.47 -6.97 -1.49
C SER A 29 1.70 -8.19 -1.99
N PHE A 30 1.13 -8.10 -3.18
CA PHE A 30 0.47 -9.25 -3.80
C PHE A 30 1.46 -10.33 -4.20
N GLY A 31 2.66 -9.98 -4.67
CA GLY A 31 3.73 -10.92 -4.93
C GLY A 31 4.10 -11.74 -3.68
N GLN A 32 4.28 -11.07 -2.54
CA GLN A 32 4.51 -11.74 -1.25
C GLN A 32 3.32 -12.60 -0.81
N TYR A 33 2.09 -12.10 -0.96
CA TYR A 33 0.89 -12.88 -0.67
C TYR A 33 0.85 -14.20 -1.46
N TYR A 34 1.06 -14.14 -2.78
CA TYR A 34 1.03 -15.34 -3.63
C TYR A 34 2.22 -16.25 -3.36
N GLN A 35 3.42 -15.72 -3.18
CA GLN A 35 4.60 -16.51 -2.84
C GLN A 35 4.40 -17.29 -1.53
N MET A 36 3.89 -16.62 -0.50
CA MET A 36 3.61 -17.24 0.80
C MET A 36 2.52 -18.30 0.67
N LYS A 37 1.46 -18.03 -0.09
CA LYS A 37 0.39 -19.00 -0.38
C LYS A 37 0.89 -20.24 -1.13
N LEU A 38 1.83 -20.07 -2.07
CA LEU A 38 2.46 -21.17 -2.80
C LEU A 38 3.34 -22.03 -1.87
N ASN A 39 4.12 -21.40 -0.99
CA ASN A 39 4.96 -22.10 -0.02
C ASN A 39 4.14 -22.91 1.00
N PHE A 40 2.90 -22.51 1.26
CA PHE A 40 1.97 -23.17 2.17
C PHE A 40 1.01 -24.16 1.49
N GLN A 41 1.33 -24.64 0.27
CA GLN A 41 0.52 -25.65 -0.43
C GLN A 41 0.56 -27.05 0.21
N ASN A 42 1.41 -27.27 1.22
CA ASN A 42 1.47 -28.56 1.89
C ASN A 42 0.16 -28.82 2.67
N PRO A 43 -0.60 -29.88 2.34
CA PRO A 43 -1.88 -30.18 2.99
C PRO A 43 -1.74 -30.54 4.47
N LEU A 44 -0.52 -30.81 4.95
CA LEU A 44 -0.22 -31.05 6.36
C LEU A 44 -0.23 -29.77 7.20
N ILE A 45 -0.18 -28.59 6.57
CA ILE A 45 -0.17 -27.32 7.28
C ILE A 45 -1.63 -26.88 7.50
N PRO A 46 -2.06 -26.70 8.76
CA PRO A 46 -3.41 -26.24 9.05
C PRO A 46 -3.73 -24.92 8.34
N GLU A 47 -4.90 -24.86 7.68
CA GLU A 47 -5.33 -23.68 6.92
C GLU A 47 -5.35 -22.38 7.74
N TYR A 48 -5.58 -22.47 9.06
CA TYR A 48 -5.59 -21.30 9.93
C TYR A 48 -4.20 -20.65 10.03
N LEU A 49 -3.11 -21.43 10.01
CA LEU A 49 -1.74 -20.91 10.02
C LEU A 49 -1.40 -20.25 8.69
N VAL A 50 -1.87 -20.84 7.58
CA VAL A 50 -1.71 -20.26 6.25
C VAL A 50 -2.39 -18.91 6.18
N LYS A 51 -3.66 -18.81 6.60
CA LYS A 51 -4.41 -17.56 6.64
C LYS A 51 -3.74 -16.53 7.55
N MET A 52 -3.29 -16.93 8.74
CA MET A 52 -2.59 -16.04 9.67
C MET A 52 -1.30 -15.45 9.07
N ALA A 53 -0.56 -16.24 8.28
CA ALA A 53 0.65 -15.78 7.61
C ALA A 53 0.37 -14.94 6.35
N THR A 54 -0.67 -15.27 5.58
CA THR A 54 -0.95 -14.61 4.29
C THR A 54 -1.86 -13.37 4.40
N ASN A 55 -2.82 -13.36 5.33
CA ASN A 55 -3.81 -12.29 5.46
C ASN A 55 -3.19 -10.89 5.64
N PRO A 56 -2.11 -10.70 6.42
CA PRO A 56 -1.50 -9.38 6.57
C PRO A 56 -1.06 -8.76 5.24
N TYR A 57 -0.60 -9.57 4.29
CA TYR A 57 -0.19 -9.09 2.96
C TYR A 57 -1.39 -8.72 2.10
N LEU A 58 -2.46 -9.52 2.18
CA LEU A 58 -3.71 -9.27 1.47
C LEU A 58 -4.37 -7.97 1.95
N GLU A 59 -4.50 -7.80 3.26
CA GLU A 59 -5.09 -6.61 3.88
C GLU A 59 -4.29 -5.35 3.53
N LYS A 60 -2.95 -5.40 3.60
CA LYS A 60 -2.09 -4.29 3.18
C LYS A 60 -2.30 -3.93 1.71
N GLY A 61 -2.36 -4.93 0.82
CA GLY A 61 -2.63 -4.72 -0.60
C GLY A 61 -3.96 -4.03 -0.85
N ILE A 62 -5.03 -4.48 -0.17
CA ILE A 62 -6.37 -3.89 -0.27
C ILE A 62 -6.39 -2.45 0.25
N ILE A 63 -5.79 -2.19 1.43
CA ILE A 63 -5.72 -0.84 2.00
C ILE A 63 -5.02 0.12 1.04
N MET A 64 -3.91 -0.30 0.42
CA MET A 64 -3.21 0.53 -0.56
C MET A 64 -4.04 0.79 -1.82
N ILE A 65 -4.77 -0.21 -2.34
CA ILE A 65 -5.69 -0.02 -3.48
C ILE A 65 -6.77 1.00 -3.12
N LEU A 66 -7.41 0.86 -1.96
CA LEU A 66 -8.43 1.82 -1.50
C LEU A 66 -7.84 3.22 -1.35
N GLY A 67 -6.63 3.33 -0.82
CA GLY A 67 -5.88 4.59 -0.72
C GLY A 67 -5.66 5.22 -2.10
N VAL A 68 -5.23 4.44 -3.10
CA VAL A 68 -5.04 4.92 -4.48
C VAL A 68 -6.35 5.43 -5.08
N ILE A 69 -7.46 4.71 -4.88
CA ILE A 69 -8.80 5.16 -5.33
C ILE A 69 -9.13 6.52 -4.69
N GLY A 70 -8.86 6.69 -3.39
CA GLY A 70 -9.04 7.96 -2.69
C GLY A 70 -8.19 9.09 -3.27
N VAL A 71 -6.91 8.82 -3.59
CA VAL A 71 -6.03 9.80 -4.23
C VAL A 71 -6.55 10.21 -5.62
N PHE A 72 -6.99 9.25 -6.44
CA PHE A 72 -7.60 9.55 -7.75
C PHE A 72 -8.89 10.36 -7.62
N GLY A 73 -9.73 10.04 -6.62
CA GLY A 73 -10.92 10.83 -6.30
C GLY A 73 -10.57 12.29 -6.03
N LEU A 74 -9.57 12.54 -5.18
CA LEU A 74 -9.12 13.91 -4.86
C LEU A 74 -8.50 14.64 -6.05
N LEU A 75 -7.77 13.94 -6.93
CA LEU A 75 -7.26 14.51 -8.17
C LEU A 75 -8.39 14.97 -9.10
N ASN A 76 -9.49 14.20 -9.19
CA ASN A 76 -10.67 14.59 -9.98
C ASN A 76 -11.36 15.85 -9.44
N PHE A 77 -11.39 16.04 -8.12
CA PHE A 77 -11.89 17.27 -7.50
C PHE A 77 -10.88 18.43 -7.51
N LYS A 78 -9.76 18.31 -8.24
CA LYS A 78 -8.66 19.29 -8.32
C LYS A 78 -8.03 19.61 -6.96
N LYS A 79 -8.15 18.72 -5.97
CA LYS A 79 -7.56 18.84 -4.63
C LYS A 79 -6.17 18.21 -4.60
N ASN A 80 -5.29 18.66 -5.49
CA ASN A 80 -3.97 18.03 -5.74
C ASN A 80 -3.05 18.03 -4.51
N PHE A 81 -3.09 19.06 -3.66
CA PHE A 81 -2.29 19.11 -2.43
C PHE A 81 -2.73 18.04 -1.42
N TYR A 82 -4.04 17.85 -1.25
CA TYR A 82 -4.57 16.79 -0.38
C TYR A 82 -4.31 15.40 -0.97
N ALA A 83 -4.42 15.25 -2.29
CA ALA A 83 -4.04 14.03 -3.00
C ALA A 83 -2.56 13.66 -2.73
N LEU A 84 -1.66 14.64 -2.74
CA LEU A 84 -0.25 14.45 -2.40
C LEU A 84 -0.07 14.00 -0.95
N LEU A 85 -0.73 14.66 0.01
CA LEU A 85 -0.65 14.30 1.43
C LEU A 85 -1.09 12.85 1.67
N ILE A 86 -2.19 12.43 1.06
CA ILE A 86 -2.66 11.04 1.17
C ILE A 86 -1.67 10.08 0.50
N ALA A 87 -1.14 10.41 -0.68
CA ALA A 87 -0.17 9.57 -1.36
C ALA A 87 1.11 9.37 -0.52
N ILE A 88 1.63 10.44 0.09
CA ILE A 88 2.76 10.35 1.03
C ILE A 88 2.37 9.52 2.25
N GLY A 89 1.16 9.72 2.80
CA GLY A 89 0.65 8.92 3.91
C GLY A 89 0.61 7.42 3.60
N ILE A 90 0.21 7.03 2.39
CA ILE A 90 0.20 5.62 1.94
C ILE A 90 1.62 5.07 1.85
N VAL A 91 2.57 5.84 1.32
CA VAL A 91 3.99 5.45 1.24
C VAL A 91 4.57 5.24 2.65
N LEU A 92 4.33 6.19 3.56
CA LEU A 92 4.77 6.07 4.95
C LEU A 92 4.10 4.88 5.64
N PHE A 93 2.80 4.68 5.44
CA PHE A 93 2.08 3.52 5.95
C PHE A 93 2.74 2.22 5.46
N TYR A 94 3.08 2.12 4.17
CA TYR A 94 3.75 0.93 3.65
C TYR A 94 5.12 0.68 4.30
N VAL A 95 5.96 1.72 4.37
CA VAL A 95 7.34 1.64 4.91
C VAL A 95 7.35 1.36 6.41
N PHE A 96 6.50 2.04 7.18
CA PHE A 96 6.43 1.88 8.64
C PHE A 96 5.55 0.71 9.08
N SER A 97 4.65 0.22 8.23
CA SER A 97 3.95 -1.02 8.53
C SER A 97 5.00 -2.12 8.62
N LYS A 98 5.22 -2.65 9.83
CA LYS A 98 6.16 -3.76 10.05
C LYS A 98 5.96 -4.78 8.93
N HIS A 99 7.00 -4.97 8.11
CA HIS A 99 6.99 -6.00 7.10
C HIS A 99 7.07 -7.31 7.88
N TYR A 100 5.94 -8.02 8.00
CA TYR A 100 5.90 -9.37 8.55
C TYR A 100 6.54 -10.37 7.58
N ILE A 101 7.71 -10.02 7.03
CA ILE A 101 8.56 -10.94 6.26
C ILE A 101 8.90 -12.07 7.23
N GLY A 102 8.21 -13.20 7.05
CA GLY A 102 8.38 -14.48 7.75
C GLY A 102 9.14 -14.42 9.07
N GLY A 103 8.43 -14.30 10.17
CA GLY A 103 9.05 -14.43 11.49
C GLY A 103 8.05 -14.18 12.58
N TRP A 104 7.61 -15.26 13.20
CA TRP A 104 7.07 -15.32 14.55
C TRP A 104 7.59 -14.15 15.42
N HIS A 105 6.65 -13.49 16.11
CA HIS A 105 6.89 -12.65 17.29
C HIS A 105 8.33 -12.15 17.47
N THR A 106 8.60 -10.92 17.08
CA THR A 106 9.59 -10.11 17.80
C THR A 106 9.13 -8.67 17.84
N GLN A 107 8.45 -8.36 18.94
CA GLN A 107 8.59 -7.06 19.57
C GLN A 107 10.08 -6.89 19.89
N ILE A 108 10.65 -5.77 19.47
CA ILE A 108 11.67 -5.08 20.25
C ILE A 108 11.00 -3.78 20.69
#